data_AF-A0A7W9WFE4-F1
#
_entry.id   AF-A0A7W9WFE4-F1
#
_cell.length_a   1.000
_cell.length_b   1.000
_cell.length_c   1.000
_cell.angle_alpha   90.00
_cell.angle_beta   90.00
_cell.angle_gamma   90.00
#
_symmetry.space_group_name_H-M   'P 1'
#
loop_
_entity.id
_entity.type
_entity.pdbx_description
1 polymer ?
#
loop_
_entity_poly.entity_id
_entity_poly.type
_entity_poly.pdbx_seq_one_letter_code
_entity_poly.pdbx_strand_id
1 'polypeptide(L)'
;MSDAARRDADEFEGHSHSWFSWRELSAVDWNASCTDGPSRHWVRRWSRAHEGSLAPDGLAALPDELYDSAAAKFGEGNIAPSRWPADGELQLGNEVYRPVVPAYRDLVPADGPWQPVWNVMGTLAELHGEDNVRLVVWFGG
;
A
#
# COMPACT_ATOMS: atom_id res chain seq x y z
N MET A 1 8.22 3.38 -28.95
CA MET A 1 9.31 2.61 -28.29
C MET A 1 9.95 1.72 -29.34
N SER A 2 11.27 1.76 -29.51
CA SER A 2 11.95 0.89 -30.48
C SER A 2 12.11 -0.53 -29.92
N ASP A 3 12.21 -1.53 -30.80
CA ASP A 3 12.48 -2.92 -30.41
C ASP A 3 13.83 -3.13 -29.70
N ALA A 4 14.73 -2.15 -29.78
CA ALA A 4 15.98 -2.15 -29.02
C ALA A 4 15.74 -1.90 -27.53
N ALA A 5 14.89 -0.92 -27.20
CA ALA A 5 14.54 -0.62 -25.80
C ALA A 5 13.74 -1.76 -25.13
N ARG A 6 13.02 -2.57 -25.92
CA ARG A 6 12.35 -3.78 -25.43
C ARG A 6 13.33 -4.92 -25.14
N ARG A 7 14.37 -5.10 -25.97
CA ARG A 7 15.35 -6.19 -25.78
C ARG A 7 16.27 -5.95 -24.60
N ASP A 8 16.78 -4.73 -24.45
CA ASP A 8 17.65 -4.38 -23.32
C ASP A 8 16.92 -4.50 -21.97
N ALA A 9 15.59 -4.36 -21.99
CA ALA A 9 14.72 -4.55 -20.83
C ALA A 9 14.59 -6.03 -20.41
N ASP A 10 14.52 -6.93 -21.38
CA ASP A 10 14.31 -8.36 -21.15
C ASP A 10 15.63 -9.10 -20.80
N GLU A 11 16.79 -8.54 -21.19
CA GLU A 11 18.10 -9.19 -21.01
C GLU A 11 18.77 -8.96 -19.64
N PHE A 12 18.25 -8.08 -18.78
CA PHE A 12 18.85 -7.80 -17.47
C PHE A 12 18.37 -8.82 -16.40
N GLU A 13 19.09 -9.95 -16.30
CA GLU A 13 18.88 -10.98 -15.26
C GLU A 13 18.91 -10.33 -13.86
N GLY A 14 17.77 -10.37 -13.14
CA GLY A 14 17.64 -9.85 -11.77
C GLY A 14 16.63 -8.71 -11.61
N HIS A 15 16.01 -8.23 -12.70
CA HIS A 15 14.97 -7.21 -12.63
C HIS A 15 13.65 -7.74 -13.23
N SER A 16 12.58 -7.68 -12.45
CA SER A 16 11.23 -7.87 -12.97
C SER A 16 10.69 -6.50 -13.39
N HIS A 17 9.91 -6.44 -14.46
CA HIS A 17 9.16 -5.24 -14.80
C HIS A 17 7.68 -5.57 -14.96
N SER A 18 6.84 -4.56 -14.74
CA SER A 18 5.42 -4.62 -15.06
C SER A 18 4.99 -3.28 -15.63
N TRP A 19 3.86 -3.25 -16.32
CA TRP A 19 3.35 -2.03 -16.93
C TRP A 19 1.83 -1.97 -16.87
N PHE A 20 1.28 -0.76 -16.89
CA PHE A 20 -0.15 -0.51 -17.05
C PHE A 20 -0.36 0.80 -17.82
N SER A 21 -1.49 0.89 -18.53
CA SER A 21 -1.92 2.04 -19.31
C SER A 21 -2.65 3.08 -18.47
N TRP A 22 -2.81 4.30 -19.00
CA TRP A 22 -3.69 5.29 -18.36
C TRP A 22 -5.13 4.81 -18.27
N ARG A 23 -5.64 4.10 -19.30
CA ARG A 23 -6.98 3.49 -19.25
C ARG A 23 -7.16 2.55 -18.07
N GLU A 24 -6.18 1.69 -17.82
CA GLU A 24 -6.23 0.74 -16.71
C GLU A 24 -6.18 1.48 -15.37
N LEU A 25 -5.28 2.46 -15.22
CA LEU A 25 -5.15 3.24 -14.00
C LEU A 25 -6.40 4.07 -13.67
N SER A 26 -6.98 4.73 -14.68
CA SER A 26 -8.15 5.60 -14.50
C SER A 26 -9.42 4.82 -14.17
N ALA A 27 -9.47 3.53 -14.52
CA ALA A 27 -10.57 2.64 -14.21
C ALA A 27 -10.46 1.95 -12.84
N VAL A 28 -9.34 2.12 -12.10
CA VAL A 28 -9.16 1.51 -10.78
C VAL A 28 -10.20 2.05 -9.79
N ASP A 29 -10.93 1.15 -9.14
CA ASP A 29 -11.69 1.50 -7.95
C ASP A 29 -10.76 1.66 -6.74
N TRP A 30 -10.34 2.89 -6.49
CA TRP A 30 -9.45 3.23 -5.38
C TRP A 30 -10.05 2.99 -3.99
N ASN A 31 -11.36 2.75 -3.91
CA ASN A 31 -12.06 2.45 -2.67
C ASN A 31 -12.16 0.94 -2.42
N ALA A 32 -11.84 0.11 -3.42
CA ALA A 32 -11.81 -1.33 -3.27
C ALA A 32 -10.71 -1.75 -2.27
N SER A 33 -10.99 -2.81 -1.53
CA SER A 33 -10.05 -3.40 -0.57
C SER A 33 -8.85 -4.03 -1.29
N CYS A 34 -7.65 -3.80 -0.75
CA CYS A 34 -6.42 -4.40 -1.25
C CYS A 34 -6.26 -5.88 -0.88
N THR A 35 -7.05 -6.35 0.11
CA THR A 35 -6.91 -7.67 0.73
C THR A 35 -8.29 -8.25 1.03
N ASP A 36 -8.42 -9.58 0.99
CA ASP A 36 -9.67 -10.30 1.30
C ASP A 36 -10.03 -10.30 2.79
N GLY A 37 -9.18 -9.70 3.63
CA GLY A 37 -9.32 -9.61 5.08
C GLY A 37 -8.30 -8.64 5.67
N PRO A 38 -8.13 -8.61 7.01
CA PRO A 38 -7.16 -7.73 7.65
C PRO A 38 -5.76 -7.88 7.06
N SER A 39 -5.10 -6.75 6.80
CA SER A 39 -3.74 -6.74 6.29
C SER A 39 -2.79 -7.38 7.29
N ARG A 40 -1.86 -8.21 6.80
CA ARG A 40 -0.77 -8.75 7.61
C ARG A 40 0.22 -7.67 8.06
N HIS A 41 0.40 -6.63 7.24
CA HIS A 41 1.49 -5.67 7.38
C HIS A 41 1.01 -4.31 7.89
N TRP A 42 -0.19 -3.91 7.46
CA TRP A 42 -0.75 -2.60 7.80
C TRP A 42 -1.72 -2.71 8.96
N VAL A 43 -1.61 -1.76 9.88
CA VAL A 43 -2.55 -1.55 10.99
C VAL A 43 -3.02 -0.10 10.99
N ARG A 44 -4.20 0.16 11.56
CA ARG A 44 -4.67 1.52 11.84
C ARG A 44 -4.17 1.93 13.22
N ARG A 45 -3.42 3.03 13.28
CA ARG A 45 -2.99 3.66 14.52
C ARG A 45 -4.04 4.68 14.99
N TRP A 46 -4.25 4.71 16.29
CA TRP A 46 -5.09 5.66 16.99
C TRP A 46 -4.33 6.27 18.16
N SER A 47 -4.35 7.59 18.29
CA SER A 47 -3.88 8.27 19.50
C SER A 47 -5.03 8.46 20.48
N ARG A 48 -4.78 8.23 21.77
CA ARG A 48 -5.69 8.65 22.83
C ARG A 48 -5.59 10.16 23.03
N ALA A 49 -6.69 10.87 22.81
CA ALA A 49 -6.84 12.25 23.21
C ALA A 49 -6.88 12.39 24.75
N HIS A 50 -6.68 13.62 25.25
CA HIS A 50 -6.61 13.91 26.69
C HIS A 50 -7.87 13.48 27.47
N GLU A 51 -9.03 13.40 26.80
CA GLU A 51 -10.32 12.99 27.34
C GLU A 51 -10.62 11.48 27.20
N GLY A 52 -9.64 10.69 26.77
CA GLY A 52 -9.78 9.23 26.59
C GLY A 52 -10.46 8.80 25.29
N SER A 53 -10.91 9.75 24.45
CA SER A 53 -11.38 9.48 23.09
C SER A 53 -10.21 9.03 22.20
N LEU A 54 -10.49 8.15 21.23
CA LEU A 54 -9.49 7.69 20.25
C LEU A 54 -9.66 8.47 18.95
N ALA A 55 -8.60 9.14 18.50
CA ALA A 55 -8.54 9.78 17.20
C ALA A 55 -7.70 8.91 16.24
N PRO A 56 -8.16 8.62 15.01
CA PRO A 56 -7.37 7.84 14.07
C PRO A 56 -6.23 8.71 13.53
N ASP A 57 -5.00 8.21 13.63
CA ASP A 57 -3.80 8.92 13.17
C ASP A 57 -3.38 8.51 11.75
N GLY A 58 -3.79 7.33 11.29
CA GLY A 58 -3.49 6.83 9.95
C GLY A 58 -3.09 5.36 9.89
N LEU A 59 -2.75 4.89 8.69
CA LEU A 59 -2.15 3.57 8.50
C LEU A 59 -0.68 3.60 8.91
N ALA A 60 -0.22 2.51 9.53
CA ALA A 60 1.18 2.31 9.88
C ALA A 60 1.56 0.84 9.71
N ALA A 61 2.85 0.58 9.51
CA ALA A 61 3.41 -0.74 9.79
C ALA A 61 3.33 -0.99 11.31
N LEU A 62 3.25 -2.25 11.72
CA LEU A 62 3.27 -2.57 13.15
C LEU A 62 4.67 -2.22 13.74
N PRO A 63 4.75 -1.44 14.83
CA PRO A 63 5.99 -1.21 15.55
C PRO A 63 6.62 -2.52 16.03
N ASP A 64 7.95 -2.60 15.96
CA ASP A 64 8.68 -3.82 16.33
C ASP A 64 8.48 -4.17 17.82
N GLU A 65 8.29 -3.17 18.68
CA GLU A 65 8.00 -3.34 20.12
C GLU A 65 6.70 -4.09 20.39
N LEU A 66 5.81 -4.14 19.40
CA LEU A 66 4.53 -4.83 19.51
C LEU A 66 4.58 -6.28 19.03
N TYR A 67 5.66 -6.77 18.42
CA TYR A 67 5.72 -8.16 17.93
C TYR A 67 5.56 -9.19 19.05
N ASP A 68 6.28 -9.05 20.15
CA ASP A 68 6.17 -9.98 21.28
C ASP A 68 4.77 -9.96 21.90
N SER A 69 4.18 -8.76 22.02
CA SER A 69 2.82 -8.59 22.54
C SER A 69 1.77 -9.19 21.59
N ALA A 70 1.97 -9.03 20.27
CA ALA A 70 1.12 -9.62 19.25
C ALA A 70 1.19 -11.15 19.29
N ALA A 71 2.40 -11.70 19.34
CA ALA A 71 2.65 -13.14 19.45
C ALA A 71 2.04 -13.73 20.72
N ALA A 72 2.20 -13.07 21.86
CA ALA A 72 1.62 -13.51 23.12
C ALA A 72 0.09 -13.48 23.12
N LYS A 73 -0.51 -12.47 22.48
CA LYS A 73 -1.96 -12.25 22.51
C LYS A 73 -2.72 -13.02 21.42
N PHE A 74 -2.15 -13.15 20.24
CA PHE A 74 -2.82 -13.70 19.06
C PHE A 74 -2.17 -14.97 18.51
N GLY A 75 -1.02 -15.37 19.04
CA GLY A 75 -0.24 -16.50 18.55
C GLY A 75 0.71 -16.13 17.40
N GLU A 76 1.53 -17.10 17.00
CA GLU A 76 2.63 -17.02 16.02
C GLU A 76 3.80 -16.11 16.47
N GLY A 77 4.98 -16.70 16.68
CA GLY A 77 6.15 -16.01 17.21
C GLY A 77 6.95 -15.24 16.15
N ASN A 78 7.64 -14.18 16.61
CA ASN A 78 8.66 -13.39 15.92
C ASN A 78 8.23 -12.50 14.72
N ILE A 79 6.95 -12.39 14.39
CA ILE A 79 6.45 -11.48 13.33
C ILE A 79 5.06 -10.95 13.68
N ALA A 80 4.60 -9.89 12.98
CA ALA A 80 3.19 -9.49 13.00
C ALA A 80 2.30 -10.72 12.72
N PRO A 81 1.13 -10.85 13.38
CA PRO A 81 0.26 -12.02 13.22
C PRO A 81 -0.01 -12.28 11.73
N SER A 82 0.21 -13.52 11.25
CA SER A 82 -0.04 -13.83 9.83
C SER A 82 -1.52 -13.64 9.46
N ARG A 83 -2.41 -13.77 10.47
CA ARG A 83 -3.82 -13.42 10.40
C ARG A 83 -4.22 -12.66 11.66
N TRP A 84 -4.53 -11.38 11.48
CA TRP A 84 -5.09 -10.58 12.55
C TRP A 84 -6.55 -10.98 12.86
N PRO A 85 -6.91 -11.15 14.14
CA PRO A 85 -8.32 -11.18 14.54
C PRO A 85 -8.99 -9.83 14.22
N ALA A 86 -10.24 -9.83 13.76
CA ALA A 86 -10.92 -8.59 13.35
C ALA A 86 -11.09 -7.57 14.50
N ASP A 87 -11.20 -8.05 15.74
CA ASP A 87 -11.28 -7.28 16.98
C ASP A 87 -9.92 -7.14 17.69
N GLY A 88 -8.83 -7.50 17.00
CA GLY A 88 -7.47 -7.39 17.53
C GLY A 88 -7.14 -5.96 17.95
N GLU A 89 -6.51 -5.83 19.10
CA GLU A 89 -6.02 -4.55 19.59
C GLU A 89 -4.68 -4.72 20.30
N LEU A 90 -3.70 -3.88 19.97
CA LEU A 90 -2.45 -3.75 20.68
C LEU A 90 -2.26 -2.32 21.17
N GLN A 91 -1.55 -2.17 22.27
CA GLN A 91 -1.33 -0.87 22.91
C GLN A 91 0.17 -0.64 23.08
N LEU A 92 0.63 0.55 22.71
CA LEU A 92 1.99 1.01 22.92
C LEU A 92 1.93 2.45 23.47
N GLY A 93 2.24 2.61 24.75
CA GLY A 93 2.09 3.91 25.42
C GLY A 93 0.66 4.43 25.35
N ASN A 94 0.47 5.57 24.68
CA ASN A 94 -0.84 6.22 24.52
C ASN A 94 -1.49 5.94 23.15
N GLU A 95 -0.90 5.05 22.36
CA GLU A 95 -1.35 4.67 21.03
C GLU A 95 -2.01 3.29 21.06
N VAL A 96 -2.99 3.12 20.17
CA VAL A 96 -3.75 1.89 19.98
C VAL A 96 -3.66 1.47 18.52
N TYR A 97 -3.34 0.21 18.28
CA TYR A 97 -3.16 -0.38 16.96
C TYR A 97 -4.21 -1.44 16.73
N ARG A 98 -4.94 -1.31 15.62
CA ARG A 98 -6.02 -2.23 15.24
C ARG A 98 -5.80 -2.75 13.82
N PRO A 99 -6.21 -4.00 13.52
CA PRO A 99 -6.22 -4.52 12.17
C PRO A 99 -7.06 -3.66 11.25
N VAL A 100 -6.71 -3.67 9.97
CA VAL A 100 -7.38 -2.87 8.95
C VAL A 100 -7.44 -3.64 7.65
N VAL A 101 -8.53 -3.47 6.91
CA VAL A 101 -8.63 -3.84 5.50
C VAL A 101 -8.41 -2.56 4.71
N PRO A 102 -7.18 -2.25 4.28
CA PRO A 102 -6.91 -0.99 3.59
C PRO A 102 -7.55 -0.98 2.21
N ALA A 103 -8.06 0.17 1.80
CA ALA A 103 -8.39 0.44 0.40
C ALA A 103 -7.13 0.91 -0.35
N TYR A 104 -7.12 0.81 -1.68
CA TYR A 104 -5.96 1.22 -2.49
C TYR A 104 -5.56 2.68 -2.22
N ARG A 105 -6.54 3.59 -2.07
CA ARG A 105 -6.31 5.00 -1.73
C ARG A 105 -5.58 5.22 -0.40
N ASP A 106 -5.68 4.28 0.54
CA ASP A 106 -5.04 4.43 1.84
C ASP A 106 -3.53 4.14 1.74
N LEU A 107 -3.12 3.30 0.78
CA LEU A 107 -1.71 2.95 0.51
C LEU A 107 -1.08 3.86 -0.53
N VAL A 108 -1.88 4.38 -1.46
CA VAL A 108 -1.46 5.33 -2.49
C VAL A 108 -2.35 6.56 -2.41
N PRO A 109 -2.05 7.51 -1.50
CA PRO A 109 -2.84 8.72 -1.34
C PRO A 109 -2.82 9.58 -2.61
N ALA A 110 -3.94 10.22 -2.92
CA ALA A 110 -4.11 11.06 -4.10
C ALA A 110 -3.21 12.31 -4.10
N ASP A 111 -2.81 12.79 -2.93
CA ASP A 111 -1.85 13.88 -2.69
C ASP A 111 -0.46 13.36 -2.27
N GLY A 112 -0.22 12.06 -2.44
CA GLY A 112 1.03 11.41 -2.11
C GLY A 112 2.12 11.55 -3.19
N PRO A 113 3.25 10.85 -3.00
CA PRO A 113 4.40 10.91 -3.90
C PRO A 113 4.12 10.50 -5.35
N TRP A 114 3.05 9.75 -5.57
CA TRP A 114 2.61 9.30 -6.87
C TRP A 114 1.83 10.37 -7.65
N GLN A 115 1.26 11.38 -6.99
CA GLN A 115 0.44 12.41 -7.63
C GLN A 115 1.10 13.04 -8.88
N PRO A 116 2.39 13.44 -8.86
CA PRO A 116 3.01 14.01 -10.05
C PRO A 116 3.06 13.05 -11.24
N VAL A 117 3.26 11.75 -10.99
CA VAL A 117 3.29 10.72 -12.05
C VAL A 117 1.92 10.61 -12.71
N TRP A 118 0.85 10.63 -11.92
CA TRP A 118 -0.52 10.48 -12.42
C TRP A 118 -0.94 11.70 -13.21
N ASN A 119 -0.56 12.90 -12.76
CA ASN A 119 -0.78 14.14 -13.50
C ASN A 119 -0.11 14.10 -14.87
N VAL A 120 1.16 13.68 -14.95
CA VAL A 120 1.88 13.56 -16.22
C VAL A 120 1.21 12.53 -17.13
N MET A 121 0.85 11.36 -16.60
CA MET A 121 0.16 10.34 -17.39
C MET A 121 -1.18 10.85 -17.93
N GLY A 122 -1.97 11.55 -17.11
CA GLY A 122 -3.24 12.14 -17.51
C GLY A 122 -3.07 13.17 -18.63
N THR A 123 -2.13 14.11 -18.48
CA THR A 123 -1.82 15.10 -19.54
C THR A 123 -1.37 14.43 -20.84
N LEU A 124 -0.52 13.41 -20.77
CA LEU A 124 -0.09 12.68 -21.97
C LEU A 124 -1.26 11.91 -22.61
N ALA A 125 -2.18 11.38 -21.79
CA ALA A 125 -3.33 10.64 -22.28
C ALA A 125 -4.33 11.54 -23.01
N GLU A 126 -4.50 12.79 -22.56
CA GLU A 126 -5.28 13.80 -23.28
C GLU A 126 -4.70 14.12 -24.67
N LEU A 127 -3.37 14.16 -24.79
CA LEU A 127 -2.69 14.50 -26.04
C LEU A 127 -2.58 13.32 -27.01
N HIS A 128 -2.44 12.11 -26.49
CA HIS A 128 -2.05 10.94 -27.29
C HIS A 128 -3.05 9.79 -27.24
N GLY A 129 -4.08 9.87 -26.40
CA GLY A 129 -5.05 8.80 -26.15
C GLY A 129 -4.60 7.85 -25.03
N GLU A 130 -5.58 7.38 -24.24
CA GLU A 130 -5.35 6.62 -23.00
C GLU A 130 -4.60 5.29 -23.18
N ASP A 131 -4.71 4.66 -24.36
CA ASP A 131 -3.99 3.42 -24.71
C ASP A 131 -2.51 3.64 -25.03
N ASN A 132 -2.17 4.86 -25.43
CA ASN A 132 -0.86 5.21 -25.94
C ASN A 132 0.08 5.72 -24.83
N VAL A 133 -0.40 5.79 -23.60
CA VAL A 133 0.37 6.16 -22.41
C VAL A 133 0.44 4.97 -21.46
N ARG A 134 1.67 4.60 -21.07
CA ARG A 134 1.92 3.48 -20.16
C ARG A 134 2.96 3.87 -19.12
N LEU A 135 2.73 3.48 -17.87
CA LEU A 135 3.77 3.46 -16.86
C LEU A 135 4.46 2.11 -16.91
N VAL A 136 5.79 2.11 -16.94
CA VAL A 136 6.61 0.91 -16.76
C VAL A 136 7.30 1.02 -15.41
N VAL A 137 7.08 0.03 -14.56
CA VAL A 137 7.66 -0.07 -13.22
C VAL A 137 8.68 -1.19 -13.20
N TRP A 138 9.86 -0.89 -12.67
CA TRP A 138 10.98 -1.82 -12.54
C TRP A 138 11.16 -2.19 -11.08
N PHE A 139 11.33 -3.49 -10.82
CA PHE A 139 11.58 -4.03 -9.50
C PHE A 139 13.04 -4.49 -9.43
N GLY A 140 13.80 -3.89 -8.53
CA GLY A 140 15.13 -4.37 -8.16
C GLY A 140 15.01 -5.62 -7.30
N GLY A 141 15.83 -6.63 -7.59
CA GLY A 141 16.06 -7.77 -6.70
C GLY A 141 16.97 -7.43 -5.53
#